data_AF-C3LQM6-F1
#
_entry.id   AF-C3LQM6-F1
#
_cell.length_a   1.000
_cell.length_b   1.000
_cell.length_c   1.000
_cell.angle_alpha   90.00
_cell.angle_beta   90.00
_cell.angle_gamma   90.00
#
_symmetry.space_group_name_H-M   'P 1'
#
loop_
_entity.id
_entity.type
_entity.pdbx_description
1 polymer ?
#
loop_
_entity_poly.entity_id
_entity_poly.type
_entity_poly.pdbx_seq_one_letter_code
_entity_poly.pdbx_strand_id
1 'polypeptide(L)'
;MNTAIPAPFFIMHNVIQSYAWGSIDSINQLFDIPNPKGEPQAEVWMGTHPNGCSYVEFSGEKIKLSTLIEQKKTDFLSIQTVEQFGELPYLFKILAANQALSIQVHPSKAEAEEGFARENAQGILINATNRNYKDPNHKPELVYALTNYQAMNGFRPLSDIISLFSALAIDEIASLLSHLKRNQNETGLEHFFTKLLSLCGEKKRRVLEQLLSYARSHAKQPIFALIEELATQYPNDIGLFAPLMLHVLTLQPGEAMFLDARTPHAYLKGTALEIMANSDNVLRAGLTPKHIDVVELAKCTLFKEKSEATLLLTPIQQGDMLSFPVPVADFKFAIFPRPQQANITVSSAEILLPIDCDATLVSPCGTVLTVHKGQSVFIPAYTEKYCLSAAGRVARAYN
;
A
#
# COMPACT_ATOMS: atom_id res chain seq x y z
N MET A 1 -14.36 19.48 39.51
CA MET A 1 -14.09 19.12 38.11
C MET A 1 -13.86 17.63 38.08
N ASN A 2 -14.75 16.87 37.44
CA ASN A 2 -14.74 15.41 37.51
C ASN A 2 -13.54 14.90 36.71
N THR A 3 -12.44 14.55 37.38
CA THR A 3 -11.23 13.97 36.80
C THR A 3 -11.47 12.49 36.52
N ALA A 4 -12.43 12.18 35.65
CA ALA A 4 -12.56 10.83 35.11
C ALA A 4 -11.28 10.53 34.32
N ILE A 5 -10.64 9.40 34.64
CA ILE A 5 -9.49 8.90 33.88
C ILE A 5 -9.97 8.76 32.42
N PRO A 6 -9.30 9.39 31.43
CA PRO A 6 -9.73 9.29 30.05
C PRO A 6 -9.67 7.82 29.60
N ALA A 7 -10.62 7.39 28.77
CA ALA A 7 -10.72 6.00 28.34
C ALA A 7 -9.44 5.59 27.56
N PRO A 8 -8.72 4.53 27.96
CA PRO A 8 -7.42 4.20 27.35
C PRO A 8 -7.55 3.52 25.98
N PHE A 9 -8.74 3.00 25.64
CA PHE A 9 -8.94 2.17 24.47
C PHE A 9 -10.26 2.54 23.78
N PHE A 10 -10.23 2.68 22.45
CA PHE A 10 -11.41 3.01 21.64
C PHE A 10 -11.58 1.97 20.53
N ILE A 11 -12.58 1.09 20.65
CA ILE A 11 -12.95 0.18 19.55
C ILE A 11 -13.33 1.01 18.32
N MET A 12 -12.77 0.64 17.18
CA MET A 12 -12.96 1.35 15.92
C MET A 12 -14.03 0.66 15.08
N HIS A 13 -14.94 1.47 14.54
CA HIS A 13 -15.86 1.10 13.48
C HIS A 13 -15.34 1.67 12.17
N ASN A 14 -14.75 0.78 11.37
CA ASN A 14 -14.00 1.13 10.17
C ASN A 14 -14.86 1.22 8.92
N VAL A 15 -14.44 2.06 7.97
CA VAL A 15 -15.10 2.19 6.67
C VAL A 15 -14.58 1.11 5.73
N ILE A 16 -15.48 0.43 5.04
CA ILE A 16 -15.14 -0.51 3.97
C ILE A 16 -15.29 0.22 2.63
N GLN A 17 -14.22 0.26 1.84
CA GLN A 17 -14.23 0.76 0.47
C GLN A 17 -14.63 -0.36 -0.49
N SER A 18 -15.74 -0.20 -1.18
CA SER A 18 -16.29 -1.22 -2.09
C SER A 18 -15.82 -1.06 -3.54
N TYR A 19 -14.51 -0.91 -3.75
CA TYR A 19 -13.97 -0.77 -5.11
C TYR A 19 -14.14 -2.06 -5.92
N ALA A 20 -14.42 -1.93 -7.22
CA ALA A 20 -14.78 -3.06 -8.09
C ALA A 20 -13.70 -4.17 -8.20
N TRP A 21 -12.44 -3.85 -7.91
CA TRP A 21 -11.33 -4.81 -7.90
C TRP A 21 -11.26 -5.66 -6.62
N GLY A 22 -12.04 -5.30 -5.59
CA GLY A 22 -12.03 -5.94 -4.28
C GLY A 22 -12.56 -7.37 -4.30
N SER A 23 -12.09 -8.18 -3.36
CA SER A 23 -12.65 -9.51 -3.10
C SER A 23 -14.03 -9.40 -2.46
N ILE A 24 -14.93 -10.32 -2.80
CA ILE A 24 -16.27 -10.40 -2.20
C ILE A 24 -16.30 -11.23 -0.91
N ASP A 25 -15.27 -12.04 -0.66
CA ASP A 25 -15.28 -13.11 0.34
C ASP A 25 -14.05 -13.13 1.26
N SER A 26 -12.89 -12.62 0.83
CA SER A 26 -11.64 -12.77 1.57
C SER A 26 -11.68 -12.10 2.95
N ILE A 27 -12.19 -10.86 3.03
CA ILE A 27 -12.31 -10.15 4.32
C ILE A 27 -13.30 -10.89 5.25
N ASN A 28 -14.39 -11.43 4.71
CA ASN A 28 -15.32 -12.25 5.48
C ASN A 28 -14.66 -13.55 5.97
N GLN A 29 -13.95 -14.27 5.12
CA GLN A 29 -13.30 -15.55 5.48
C GLN A 29 -12.20 -15.38 6.53
N LEU A 30 -11.42 -14.30 6.45
CA LEU A 30 -10.33 -14.05 7.39
C LEU A 30 -10.83 -13.49 8.72
N PHE A 31 -11.76 -12.53 8.67
CA PHE A 31 -12.10 -11.66 9.80
C PHE A 31 -13.55 -11.75 10.26
N ASP A 32 -14.36 -12.62 9.66
CA ASP A 32 -15.80 -12.77 9.97
C ASP A 32 -16.61 -11.48 9.79
N ILE A 33 -16.08 -10.51 9.03
CA ILE A 33 -16.76 -9.25 8.73
C ILE A 33 -17.90 -9.55 7.74
N PRO A 34 -19.17 -9.26 8.09
CA PRO A 34 -20.31 -9.64 7.25
C PRO A 34 -20.31 -8.95 5.87
N ASN A 35 -20.71 -9.70 4.84
CA ASN A 35 -20.99 -9.16 3.50
C ASN A 35 -22.36 -9.64 2.98
N PRO A 36 -23.48 -9.27 3.63
CA PRO A 36 -24.80 -9.82 3.30
C PRO A 36 -25.27 -9.46 1.88
N LYS A 37 -24.70 -8.42 1.27
CA LYS A 37 -25.04 -7.97 -0.09
C LYS A 37 -24.15 -8.58 -1.18
N GLY A 38 -23.06 -9.26 -0.81
CA GLY A 38 -22.09 -9.79 -1.77
C GLY A 38 -21.37 -8.71 -2.59
N GLU A 39 -21.23 -7.50 -2.03
CA GLU A 39 -20.52 -6.39 -2.69
C GLU A 39 -19.00 -6.60 -2.58
N PRO A 40 -18.18 -6.11 -3.52
CA PRO A 40 -16.73 -6.10 -3.34
C PRO A 40 -16.34 -5.39 -2.03
N GLN A 41 -15.45 -6.00 -1.26
CA GLN A 41 -14.81 -5.41 -0.08
C GLN A 41 -13.33 -5.27 -0.41
N ALA A 42 -12.94 -4.08 -0.87
CA ALA A 42 -11.59 -3.86 -1.39
C ALA A 42 -10.62 -3.48 -0.28
N GLU A 43 -11.00 -2.51 0.55
CA GLU A 43 -10.16 -2.00 1.64
C GLU A 43 -11.00 -1.77 2.91
N VAL A 44 -10.46 -2.12 4.07
CA VAL A 44 -11.00 -1.71 5.38
C VAL A 44 -10.07 -0.66 5.96
N TRP A 45 -10.55 0.57 6.13
CA TRP A 45 -9.72 1.71 6.53
C TRP A 45 -9.77 1.96 8.04
N MET A 46 -8.58 2.04 8.63
CA MET A 46 -8.35 2.28 10.05
C MET A 46 -7.51 3.55 10.22
N GLY A 47 -8.14 4.63 10.64
CA GLY A 47 -7.46 5.91 10.87
C GLY A 47 -8.37 7.10 10.68
N THR A 48 -7.78 8.25 10.34
CA THR A 48 -8.46 9.55 10.26
C THR A 48 -8.63 10.09 8.84
N HIS A 49 -8.30 9.30 7.81
CA HIS A 49 -8.31 9.78 6.43
C HIS A 49 -9.69 10.34 6.02
N PRO A 50 -9.79 11.52 5.39
CA PRO A 50 -11.08 12.18 5.11
C PRO A 50 -12.07 11.31 4.30
N ASN A 51 -11.57 10.52 3.35
CA ASN A 51 -12.38 9.65 2.49
C ASN A 51 -12.89 8.36 3.18
N GLY A 52 -12.48 8.08 4.41
CA GLY A 52 -12.86 6.86 5.13
C GLY A 52 -12.45 6.87 6.59
N CYS A 53 -12.73 7.97 7.30
CA CYS A 53 -12.38 8.13 8.71
C CYS A 53 -13.13 7.11 9.57
N SER A 54 -12.40 6.40 10.44
CA SER A 54 -12.98 5.48 11.40
C SER A 54 -13.85 6.21 12.41
N TYR A 55 -14.81 5.49 12.99
CA TYR A 55 -15.66 5.97 14.07
C TYR A 55 -15.34 5.26 15.37
N VAL A 56 -15.60 5.91 16.50
CA VAL A 56 -15.45 5.36 17.85
C VAL A 56 -16.63 5.79 18.72
N GLU A 57 -16.93 5.03 19.75
CA GLU A 57 -17.91 5.41 20.77
C GLU A 57 -17.24 6.30 21.83
N PHE A 58 -17.80 7.49 22.06
CA PHE A 58 -17.32 8.42 23.07
C PHE A 58 -18.50 9.09 23.77
N SER A 59 -18.56 9.00 25.10
CA SER A 59 -19.68 9.53 25.91
C SER A 59 -21.07 9.03 25.47
N GLY A 60 -21.14 7.80 24.95
CA GLY A 60 -22.39 7.18 24.47
C GLY A 60 -22.80 7.58 23.05
N GLU A 61 -21.95 8.32 22.34
CA GLU A 61 -22.19 8.71 20.94
C GLU A 61 -21.09 8.20 20.02
N LYS A 62 -21.51 7.80 18.80
CA LYS A 62 -20.60 7.45 17.72
C LYS A 62 -20.07 8.69 17.03
N ILE A 63 -18.77 8.98 17.17
CA ILE A 63 -18.10 10.12 16.57
C ILE A 63 -16.96 9.69 15.65
N LYS A 64 -16.55 10.57 14.73
CA LYS A 64 -15.34 10.33 13.91
C LYS A 64 -14.10 10.35 14.81
N LEU A 65 -13.15 9.45 14.55
CA LEU A 65 -11.87 9.39 15.26
C LEU A 65 -11.11 10.72 15.12
N SER A 66 -11.15 11.34 13.95
CA SER A 66 -10.54 12.67 13.74
C SER A 66 -11.16 13.74 14.65
N THR A 67 -12.48 13.71 14.84
CA THR A 67 -13.17 14.62 15.77
C THR A 67 -12.81 14.36 17.22
N LEU A 68 -12.63 13.10 17.62
CA LEU A 68 -12.14 12.76 18.97
C LEU A 68 -10.74 13.33 19.20
N ILE A 69 -9.82 13.09 18.27
CA ILE A 69 -8.43 13.54 18.35
C ILE A 69 -8.34 15.07 18.42
N GLU A 70 -9.17 15.79 17.65
CA GLU A 70 -9.19 17.26 17.64
C GLU A 70 -9.53 17.88 19.01
N GLN A 71 -10.23 17.15 19.89
CA GLN A 71 -10.57 17.67 21.22
C GLN A 71 -9.32 18.00 22.05
N LYS A 72 -8.28 17.16 21.94
CA LYS A 72 -6.99 17.32 22.64
C LYS A 72 -5.84 16.65 21.87
N LYS A 73 -5.48 17.21 20.71
CA LYS A 73 -4.50 16.61 19.79
C LYS A 73 -3.22 16.12 20.44
N THR A 74 -2.60 16.93 21.29
CA THR A 74 -1.33 16.59 21.95
C THR A 74 -1.45 15.41 22.90
N ASP A 75 -2.58 15.28 23.60
CA ASP A 75 -2.82 14.15 24.51
C ASP A 75 -3.06 12.87 23.70
N PHE A 76 -3.82 12.98 22.60
CA PHE A 76 -4.18 11.85 21.78
C PHE A 76 -3.02 11.32 20.93
N LEU A 77 -2.26 12.20 20.28
CA LEU A 77 -1.23 11.83 19.29
C LEU A 77 0.20 11.85 19.84
N SER A 78 0.43 12.51 20.98
CA SER A 78 1.71 13.02 21.50
C SER A 78 2.11 14.39 20.94
N ILE A 79 2.90 15.13 21.72
CA ILE A 79 3.44 16.45 21.34
C ILE A 79 4.28 16.31 20.07
N GLN A 80 5.16 15.31 20.02
CA GLN A 80 6.09 15.09 18.91
C GLN A 80 5.34 14.82 17.60
N THR A 81 4.27 14.01 17.63
CA THR A 81 3.46 13.73 16.45
C THR A 81 2.74 15.00 15.96
N VAL A 82 2.19 15.80 16.88
CA VAL A 82 1.52 17.06 16.52
C VAL A 82 2.49 18.07 15.92
N GLU A 83 3.66 18.24 16.52
CA GLU A 83 4.68 19.16 16.02
C GLU A 83 5.19 18.76 14.63
N GLN A 84 5.35 17.46 14.38
CA GLN A 84 5.91 16.97 13.12
C GLN A 84 4.87 16.84 12.00
N PHE A 85 3.65 16.38 12.32
CA PHE A 85 2.65 15.98 11.32
C PHE A 85 1.31 16.72 11.46
N GLY A 86 0.98 17.25 12.64
CA GLY A 86 -0.28 17.97 12.90
C GLY A 86 -1.55 17.09 12.97
N GLU A 87 -1.46 15.82 12.56
CA GLU A 87 -2.54 14.83 12.53
C GLU A 87 -1.99 13.41 12.75
N LEU A 88 -2.86 12.39 12.75
CA LEU A 88 -2.42 10.99 12.75
C LEU A 88 -1.70 10.71 11.41
N PRO A 89 -0.39 10.40 11.41
CA PRO A 89 0.44 10.49 10.20
C PRO A 89 0.29 9.33 9.21
N TYR A 90 -0.58 8.36 9.50
CA TYR A 90 -0.74 7.17 8.69
C TYR A 90 -2.19 6.73 8.56
N LEU A 91 -2.43 5.97 7.50
CA LEU A 91 -3.63 5.18 7.27
C LEU A 91 -3.25 3.70 7.31
N PHE A 92 -3.92 2.93 8.18
CA PHE A 92 -3.76 1.49 8.27
C PHE A 92 -4.94 0.79 7.61
N LYS A 93 -4.70 -0.30 6.89
CA LYS A 93 -5.72 -0.98 6.10
C LYS A 93 -5.61 -2.49 6.15
N ILE A 94 -6.74 -3.15 5.92
CA ILE A 94 -6.79 -4.46 5.29
C ILE A 94 -7.08 -4.22 3.80
N LEU A 95 -6.28 -4.77 2.90
CA LEU A 95 -6.46 -4.66 1.45
C LEU A 95 -6.67 -6.07 0.87
N ALA A 96 -7.78 -6.29 0.17
CA ALA A 96 -8.16 -7.58 -0.43
C ALA A 96 -8.31 -7.47 -1.96
N ALA A 97 -7.20 -7.65 -2.66
CA ALA A 97 -7.13 -7.58 -4.11
C ALA A 97 -7.62 -8.89 -4.76
N ASN A 98 -8.74 -8.83 -5.47
CA ASN A 98 -9.23 -9.92 -6.31
C ASN A 98 -8.85 -9.73 -7.79
N GLN A 99 -8.72 -8.49 -8.22
CA GLN A 99 -8.12 -8.09 -9.49
C GLN A 99 -6.84 -7.29 -9.22
N ALA A 100 -5.94 -7.27 -10.19
CA ALA A 100 -4.74 -6.44 -10.12
C ALA A 100 -5.14 -4.96 -10.05
N LEU A 101 -4.36 -4.20 -9.30
CA LEU A 101 -4.47 -2.75 -9.24
C LEU A 101 -3.57 -2.14 -10.32
N SER A 102 -3.79 -0.85 -10.60
CA SER A 102 -2.92 -0.12 -11.52
C SER A 102 -1.47 -0.12 -11.05
N ILE A 103 -0.53 -0.05 -11.98
CA ILE A 103 0.89 0.18 -11.67
C ILE A 103 1.05 1.64 -11.24
N GLN A 104 1.73 1.85 -10.12
CA GLN A 104 1.84 3.15 -9.46
C GLN A 104 3.30 3.51 -9.23
N VAL A 105 3.55 4.81 -9.23
CA VAL A 105 4.77 5.44 -8.73
C VAL A 105 4.32 6.57 -7.81
N HIS A 106 4.91 6.63 -6.63
CA HIS A 106 4.69 7.73 -5.68
C HIS A 106 5.84 8.72 -5.77
N PRO A 107 5.56 10.02 -5.86
CA PRO A 107 6.62 11.04 -5.87
C PRO A 107 7.34 11.05 -4.52
N SER A 108 8.58 11.54 -4.51
CA SER A 108 9.22 11.96 -3.25
C SER A 108 8.47 13.15 -2.64
N LYS A 109 8.75 13.45 -1.37
CA LYS A 109 8.08 14.57 -0.66
C LYS A 109 8.31 15.91 -1.36
N ALA A 110 9.54 16.20 -1.77
CA ALA A 110 9.86 17.44 -2.48
C ALA A 110 9.13 17.56 -3.83
N GLU A 111 9.05 16.45 -4.60
CA GLU A 111 8.30 16.41 -5.85
C GLU A 111 6.79 16.57 -5.63
N ALA A 112 6.25 16.00 -4.54
CA ALA A 112 4.84 16.17 -4.16
C ALA A 112 4.51 17.63 -3.80
N GLU A 113 5.34 18.28 -2.99
CA GLU A 113 5.20 19.69 -2.61
C GLU A 113 5.23 20.60 -3.85
N GLU A 114 6.22 20.43 -4.73
CA GLU A 114 6.34 21.21 -5.97
C GLU A 114 5.18 20.93 -6.93
N GLY A 115 4.87 19.66 -7.16
CA GLY A 115 3.81 19.22 -8.07
C GLY A 115 2.43 19.71 -7.64
N PHE A 116 2.13 19.59 -6.34
CA PHE A 116 0.87 20.08 -5.77
C PHE A 116 0.72 21.60 -5.91
N ALA A 117 1.77 22.36 -5.56
CA ALA A 117 1.78 23.82 -5.71
C ALA A 117 1.62 24.25 -7.19
N ARG A 118 2.31 23.56 -8.11
CA ARG A 118 2.26 23.83 -9.54
C ARG A 118 0.88 23.57 -10.13
N GLU A 119 0.26 22.42 -9.85
CA GLU A 119 -1.08 22.11 -10.35
C GLU A 119 -2.15 23.04 -9.75
N ASN A 120 -1.98 23.49 -8.49
CA ASN A 120 -2.85 24.51 -7.88
C ASN A 120 -2.72 25.87 -8.56
N ALA A 121 -1.49 26.33 -8.86
CA ALA A 121 -1.25 27.59 -9.56
C ALA A 121 -1.83 27.58 -10.98
N GLN A 122 -1.94 26.40 -11.60
CA GLN A 122 -2.60 26.20 -12.90
C GLN A 122 -4.13 26.10 -12.80
N GLY A 123 -4.70 26.06 -11.59
CA GLY A 123 -6.14 25.93 -11.38
C GLY A 123 -6.72 24.56 -11.72
N ILE A 124 -5.90 23.50 -11.77
CA ILE A 124 -6.39 22.14 -12.03
C ILE A 124 -7.21 21.69 -10.82
N LEU A 125 -8.48 21.34 -11.03
CA LEU A 125 -9.34 20.88 -9.95
C LEU A 125 -8.81 19.59 -9.32
N ILE A 126 -8.98 19.44 -8.01
CA ILE A 126 -8.43 18.31 -7.24
C ILE A 126 -8.93 16.93 -7.72
N ASN A 127 -10.12 16.91 -8.32
CA ASN A 127 -10.77 15.72 -8.86
C ASN A 127 -10.68 15.61 -10.38
N ALA A 128 -9.93 16.50 -11.05
CA ALA A 128 -9.73 16.45 -12.49
C ALA A 128 -8.97 15.17 -12.88
N THR A 129 -9.29 14.61 -14.04
CA THR A 129 -8.68 13.35 -14.52
C THR A 129 -7.19 13.47 -14.82
N ASN A 130 -6.69 14.68 -15.02
CA ASN A 130 -5.28 15.02 -15.26
C ASN A 130 -4.58 15.61 -14.02
N ARG A 131 -5.19 15.53 -12.83
CA ARG A 131 -4.56 15.92 -11.56
C ARG A 131 -3.68 14.79 -11.06
N ASN A 132 -2.37 14.99 -11.01
CA ASN A 132 -1.42 13.99 -10.51
C ASN A 132 -1.17 14.13 -9.00
N TYR A 133 -1.19 15.37 -8.50
CA TYR A 133 -0.83 15.69 -7.11
C TYR A 133 -2.04 16.20 -6.34
N LYS A 134 -2.53 15.42 -5.37
CA LYS A 134 -3.69 15.74 -4.54
C LYS A 134 -3.35 16.33 -3.18
N ASP A 135 -2.10 16.22 -2.77
CA ASP A 135 -1.59 16.74 -1.52
C ASP A 135 -0.08 17.00 -1.65
N PRO A 136 0.53 17.80 -0.74
CA PRO A 136 1.96 18.07 -0.76
C PRO A 136 2.78 17.00 -0.02
N ASN A 137 2.29 15.75 0.11
CA ASN A 137 2.97 14.72 0.90
C ASN A 137 3.46 13.55 0.03
N HIS A 138 4.47 12.84 0.53
CA HIS A 138 4.88 11.56 -0.06
C HIS A 138 3.95 10.42 0.37
N LYS A 139 4.07 9.27 -0.27
CA LYS A 139 3.27 8.08 0.02
C LYS A 139 4.14 6.82 0.18
N PRO A 140 5.00 6.74 1.22
CA PRO A 140 5.64 5.49 1.59
C PRO A 140 4.59 4.48 2.04
N GLU A 141 4.77 3.22 1.67
CA GLU A 141 3.82 2.14 1.98
C GLU A 141 4.57 0.88 2.41
N LEU A 142 4.00 0.17 3.38
CA LEU A 142 4.40 -1.19 3.73
C LEU A 142 3.19 -2.10 3.58
N VAL A 143 3.41 -3.25 2.95
CA VAL A 143 2.44 -4.32 2.84
C VAL A 143 2.92 -5.55 3.60
N TYR A 144 2.04 -6.16 4.40
CA TYR A 144 2.28 -7.39 5.15
C TYR A 144 1.25 -8.45 4.74
N ALA A 145 1.70 -9.56 4.17
CA ALA A 145 0.84 -10.56 3.58
C ALA A 145 0.07 -11.36 4.65
N LEU A 146 -1.26 -11.43 4.48
CA LEU A 146 -2.14 -12.28 5.31
C LEU A 146 -2.45 -13.62 4.63
N THR A 147 -2.43 -13.60 3.30
CA THR A 147 -2.57 -14.75 2.39
C THR A 147 -1.40 -14.70 1.41
N ASN A 148 -1.30 -15.65 0.47
CA ASN A 148 -0.37 -15.48 -0.65
C ASN A 148 -0.70 -14.17 -1.39
N TYR A 149 0.25 -13.24 -1.40
CA TYR A 149 0.04 -11.89 -1.89
C TYR A 149 0.99 -11.60 -3.06
N GLN A 150 0.44 -11.61 -4.27
CA GLN A 150 1.19 -11.39 -5.50
C GLN A 150 1.30 -9.89 -5.80
N ALA A 151 2.51 -9.44 -6.10
CA ALA A 151 2.82 -8.04 -6.39
C ALA A 151 3.91 -7.89 -7.45
N MET A 152 4.06 -6.67 -7.95
CA MET A 152 5.24 -6.18 -8.65
C MET A 152 5.92 -5.08 -7.84
N ASN A 153 7.26 -5.06 -7.77
CA ASN A 153 7.99 -3.99 -7.08
C ASN A 153 9.39 -3.74 -7.65
N GLY A 154 9.56 -2.59 -8.30
CA GLY A 154 10.85 -2.12 -8.80
C GLY A 154 11.38 -2.87 -10.01
N PHE A 155 12.34 -2.26 -10.69
CA PHE A 155 12.91 -2.83 -11.91
C PHE A 155 13.77 -4.05 -11.63
N ARG A 156 13.67 -5.05 -12.50
CA ARG A 156 14.59 -6.19 -12.58
C ARG A 156 16.01 -5.74 -12.98
N PRO A 157 17.03 -6.60 -12.82
CA PRO A 157 18.30 -6.41 -13.50
C PRO A 157 18.12 -6.15 -14.99
N LEU A 158 18.85 -5.20 -15.57
CA LEU A 158 18.73 -4.84 -16.98
C LEU A 158 19.02 -6.02 -17.90
N SER A 159 19.90 -6.93 -17.50
CA SER A 159 20.16 -8.19 -18.20
C SER A 159 18.90 -9.03 -18.38
N ASP A 160 18.05 -9.08 -17.35
CA ASP A 160 16.84 -9.89 -17.34
C ASP A 160 15.77 -9.25 -18.20
N ILE A 161 15.60 -7.93 -18.08
CA ILE A 161 14.71 -7.14 -18.95
C ILE A 161 15.12 -7.37 -20.42
N ILE A 162 16.40 -7.21 -20.73
CA ILE A 162 16.91 -7.39 -22.10
C ILE A 162 16.67 -8.82 -22.58
N SER A 163 16.90 -9.83 -21.74
CA SER A 163 16.71 -11.25 -22.08
C SER A 163 15.24 -11.54 -22.39
N LEU A 164 14.34 -11.16 -21.48
CA LEU A 164 12.89 -11.35 -21.59
C LEU A 164 12.33 -10.68 -22.86
N PHE A 165 12.70 -9.43 -23.12
CA PHE A 165 12.25 -8.72 -24.32
C PHE A 165 12.91 -9.23 -25.62
N SER A 166 14.14 -9.74 -25.56
CA SER A 166 14.79 -10.35 -26.72
C SER A 166 14.09 -11.63 -27.15
N ALA A 167 13.60 -12.41 -26.18
CA ALA A 167 12.88 -13.65 -26.45
C ALA A 167 11.56 -13.42 -27.21
N LEU A 168 10.88 -12.29 -26.98
CA LEU A 168 9.63 -11.95 -27.67
C LEU A 168 9.82 -11.74 -29.19
N ALA A 169 11.01 -11.31 -29.62
CA ALA A 169 11.35 -11.04 -31.02
C ALA A 169 10.34 -10.12 -31.74
N ILE A 170 9.87 -9.06 -31.07
CA ILE A 170 8.90 -8.09 -31.63
C ILE A 170 9.63 -6.99 -32.41
N ASP A 171 9.43 -6.95 -33.72
CA ASP A 171 10.13 -6.02 -34.63
C ASP A 171 9.84 -4.55 -34.31
N GLU A 172 8.60 -4.20 -33.97
CA GLU A 172 8.20 -2.80 -33.71
C GLU A 172 8.90 -2.14 -32.52
N ILE A 173 9.47 -2.94 -31.61
CA ILE A 173 10.25 -2.48 -30.45
C ILE A 173 11.73 -2.86 -30.52
N ALA A 174 12.17 -3.52 -31.59
CA ALA A 174 13.55 -3.98 -31.74
C ALA A 174 14.58 -2.83 -31.66
N SER A 175 14.25 -1.65 -32.19
CA SER A 175 15.10 -0.46 -32.11
C SER A 175 15.21 0.08 -30.68
N LEU A 176 14.12 0.07 -29.91
CA LEU A 176 14.09 0.46 -28.50
C LEU A 176 14.94 -0.51 -27.67
N LEU A 177 14.76 -1.82 -27.88
CA LEU A 177 15.54 -2.84 -27.19
C LEU A 177 17.04 -2.75 -27.55
N SER A 178 17.37 -2.48 -28.81
CA SER A 178 18.76 -2.27 -29.26
C SER A 178 19.39 -1.04 -28.61
N HIS A 179 18.61 0.03 -28.36
CA HIS A 179 19.08 1.19 -27.63
C HIS A 179 19.38 0.83 -26.17
N LEU A 180 18.48 0.10 -25.49
CA LEU A 180 18.70 -0.37 -24.13
C LEU A 180 19.94 -1.28 -24.01
N LYS A 181 20.14 -2.19 -24.97
CA LYS A 181 21.33 -3.07 -25.03
C LYS A 181 22.65 -2.29 -25.09
N ARG A 182 22.67 -1.15 -25.79
CA ARG A 182 23.86 -0.28 -25.89
C ARG A 182 24.03 0.62 -24.67
N ASN A 183 22.93 1.00 -24.02
CA ASN A 183 22.89 1.91 -22.89
C ASN A 183 22.29 1.21 -21.67
N GLN A 184 23.03 0.25 -21.09
CA GLN A 184 22.56 -0.50 -19.91
C GLN A 184 22.78 0.33 -18.63
N ASN A 185 22.04 1.43 -18.53
CA ASN A 185 22.06 2.37 -17.43
C ASN A 185 20.67 3.02 -17.25
N GLU A 186 20.56 3.91 -16.27
CA GLU A 186 19.30 4.55 -15.89
C GLU A 186 18.65 5.32 -17.06
N THR A 187 19.45 6.05 -17.85
CA THR A 187 18.97 6.79 -19.03
C THR A 187 18.44 5.87 -20.13
N GLY A 188 19.11 4.73 -20.37
CA GLY A 188 18.63 3.76 -21.35
C GLY A 188 17.32 3.09 -20.93
N LEU A 189 17.18 2.79 -19.64
CA LEU A 189 15.95 2.23 -19.08
C LEU A 189 14.79 3.23 -19.12
N GLU A 190 15.04 4.48 -18.73
CA GLU A 190 14.07 5.57 -18.85
C GLU A 190 13.58 5.71 -20.30
N HIS A 191 14.50 5.77 -21.26
CA HIS A 191 14.16 5.87 -22.67
C HIS A 191 13.31 4.69 -23.13
N PHE A 192 13.71 3.46 -22.76
CA PHE A 192 12.98 2.25 -23.14
C PHE A 192 11.56 2.24 -22.55
N PHE A 193 11.44 2.46 -21.25
CA PHE A 193 10.19 2.43 -20.51
C PHE A 193 9.20 3.50 -21.03
N THR A 194 9.65 4.75 -21.14
CA THR A 194 8.79 5.87 -21.58
C THR A 194 8.34 5.72 -23.04
N LYS A 195 9.23 5.26 -23.94
CA LYS A 195 8.86 5.01 -25.34
C LYS A 195 7.91 3.84 -25.50
N LEU A 196 8.05 2.80 -24.67
CA LEU A 196 7.10 1.70 -24.65
C LEU A 196 5.72 2.16 -24.18
N LEU A 197 5.65 2.88 -23.04
CA LEU A 197 4.39 3.44 -22.53
C LEU A 197 3.72 4.43 -23.49
N SER A 198 4.52 5.15 -24.29
CA SER A 198 4.02 6.12 -25.28
C SER A 198 3.50 5.48 -26.57
N LEU A 199 3.56 4.15 -26.74
CA LEU A 199 3.01 3.50 -27.91
C LEU A 199 1.49 3.72 -27.99
N CYS A 200 1.02 4.07 -29.19
CA CYS A 200 -0.40 4.32 -29.45
C CYS A 200 -0.86 3.72 -30.79
N GLY A 201 -2.18 3.75 -31.01
CA GLY A 201 -2.81 3.32 -32.26
C GLY A 201 -2.44 1.89 -32.69
N GLU A 202 -2.28 1.70 -34.00
CA GLU A 202 -1.98 0.40 -34.61
C GLU A 202 -0.66 -0.20 -34.13
N LYS A 203 0.35 0.64 -33.85
CA LYS A 203 1.64 0.15 -33.34
C LYS A 203 1.47 -0.50 -31.96
N LYS A 204 0.73 0.14 -31.04
CA LYS A 204 0.39 -0.43 -29.73
C LYS A 204 -0.37 -1.74 -29.87
N ARG A 205 -1.37 -1.78 -30.75
CA ARG A 205 -2.19 -2.98 -30.98
C ARG A 205 -1.32 -4.18 -31.41
N ARG A 206 -0.46 -3.99 -32.42
CA ARG A 206 0.40 -5.05 -32.95
C ARG A 206 1.40 -5.59 -31.94
N VAL A 207 2.03 -4.73 -31.14
CA VAL A 207 2.99 -5.19 -30.13
C VAL A 207 2.30 -5.99 -29.02
N LEU A 208 1.08 -5.60 -28.63
CA LEU A 208 0.30 -6.34 -27.65
C LEU A 208 -0.18 -7.68 -28.20
N GLU A 209 -0.60 -7.73 -29.45
CA GLU A 209 -0.97 -9.00 -30.12
C GLU A 209 0.19 -9.99 -30.15
N GLN A 210 1.39 -9.52 -30.49
CA GLN A 210 2.60 -10.34 -30.49
C GLN A 210 2.99 -10.78 -29.07
N LEU A 211 2.95 -9.88 -28.07
CA LEU A 211 3.17 -10.23 -26.66
C LEU A 211 2.21 -11.34 -26.22
N LEU A 212 0.91 -11.19 -26.49
CA LEU A 212 -0.10 -12.16 -26.06
C LEU A 212 0.01 -13.47 -26.84
N SER A 213 0.41 -13.44 -28.11
CA SER A 213 0.69 -14.65 -28.89
C SER A 213 1.89 -15.42 -28.32
N TYR A 214 2.95 -14.70 -27.96
CA TYR A 214 4.11 -15.28 -27.29
C TYR A 214 3.71 -15.86 -25.94
N ALA A 215 2.95 -15.10 -25.13
CA ALA A 215 2.51 -15.51 -23.81
C ALA A 215 1.67 -16.80 -23.86
N ARG A 216 0.68 -16.89 -24.76
CA ARG A 216 -0.11 -18.12 -25.03
C ARG A 216 0.76 -19.33 -25.29
N SER A 217 1.78 -19.16 -26.13
CA SER A 217 2.69 -20.24 -26.53
C SER A 217 3.62 -20.69 -25.40
N HIS A 218 3.80 -19.85 -24.37
CA HIS A 218 4.69 -20.06 -23.24
C HIS A 218 3.98 -20.04 -21.89
N ALA A 219 2.66 -20.29 -21.85
CA ALA A 219 1.83 -20.21 -20.64
C ALA A 219 2.26 -21.15 -19.50
N LYS A 220 3.15 -22.13 -19.75
CA LYS A 220 3.77 -22.94 -18.70
C LYS A 220 4.77 -22.17 -17.84
N GLN A 221 5.25 -21.02 -18.32
CA GLN A 221 6.13 -20.14 -17.55
C GLN A 221 5.29 -19.15 -16.75
N PRO A 222 5.50 -19.02 -15.43
CA PRO A 222 4.64 -18.21 -14.56
C PRO A 222 4.46 -16.75 -15.01
N ILE A 223 5.52 -16.14 -15.54
CA ILE A 223 5.48 -14.75 -16.00
C ILE A 223 4.53 -14.54 -17.19
N PHE A 224 4.47 -15.49 -18.11
CA PHE A 224 3.60 -15.40 -19.29
C PHE A 224 2.17 -15.78 -18.95
N ALA A 225 1.95 -16.75 -18.06
CA ALA A 225 0.63 -17.03 -17.50
C ALA A 225 0.04 -15.79 -16.81
N LEU A 226 0.86 -15.06 -16.04
CA LEU A 226 0.45 -13.80 -15.40
C LEU A 226 0.07 -12.74 -16.43
N ILE A 227 0.86 -12.57 -17.51
CA ILE A 227 0.53 -11.60 -18.57
C ILE A 227 -0.83 -11.92 -19.20
N GLU A 228 -1.15 -13.20 -19.40
CA GLU A 228 -2.49 -13.60 -19.88
C GLU A 228 -3.60 -13.28 -18.89
N GLU A 229 -3.41 -13.59 -17.60
CA GLU A 229 -4.37 -13.25 -16.55
C GLU A 229 -4.61 -11.74 -16.52
N LEU A 230 -3.55 -10.92 -16.54
CA LEU A 230 -3.65 -9.47 -16.57
C LEU A 230 -4.35 -8.97 -17.84
N ALA A 231 -4.16 -9.62 -18.99
CA ALA A 231 -4.82 -9.24 -20.24
C ALA A 231 -6.34 -9.46 -20.21
N THR A 232 -6.84 -10.38 -19.38
CA THR A 232 -8.29 -10.54 -19.16
C THR A 232 -8.88 -9.37 -18.37
N GLN A 233 -8.10 -8.78 -17.47
CA GLN A 233 -8.50 -7.66 -16.61
C GLN A 233 -8.28 -6.30 -17.29
N TYR A 234 -7.19 -6.20 -18.07
CA TYR A 234 -6.71 -4.99 -18.72
C TYR A 234 -6.47 -5.23 -20.22
N PRO A 235 -7.52 -5.52 -21.01
CA PRO A 235 -7.36 -5.75 -22.44
C PRO A 235 -6.82 -4.50 -23.13
N ASN A 236 -5.85 -4.69 -24.03
CA ASN A 236 -5.19 -3.62 -24.78
C ASN A 236 -4.41 -2.60 -23.91
N ASP A 237 -4.01 -2.95 -22.69
CA ASP A 237 -3.18 -2.08 -21.85
C ASP A 237 -1.68 -2.31 -22.12
N ILE A 238 -0.89 -1.23 -22.21
CA ILE A 238 0.55 -1.33 -22.46
C ILE A 238 1.33 -1.84 -21.23
N GLY A 239 0.73 -1.70 -20.04
CA GLY A 239 1.23 -2.25 -18.78
C GLY A 239 1.30 -3.77 -18.75
N LEU A 240 0.76 -4.48 -19.74
CA LEU A 240 0.96 -5.93 -19.89
C LEU A 240 2.44 -6.32 -20.11
N PHE A 241 3.30 -5.38 -20.51
CA PHE A 241 4.75 -5.59 -20.55
C PHE A 241 5.44 -5.42 -19.19
N ALA A 242 4.77 -4.86 -18.18
CA ALA A 242 5.38 -4.56 -16.89
C ALA A 242 5.95 -5.78 -16.15
N PRO A 243 5.32 -6.97 -16.16
CA PRO A 243 5.92 -8.17 -15.54
C PRO A 243 7.34 -8.49 -16.05
N LEU A 244 7.64 -8.11 -17.29
CA LEU A 244 8.95 -8.31 -17.93
C LEU A 244 9.99 -7.26 -17.53
N MET A 245 9.56 -6.13 -16.97
CA MET A 245 10.43 -5.03 -16.52
C MET A 245 10.57 -4.98 -15.00
N LEU A 246 9.52 -5.36 -14.28
CA LEU A 246 9.44 -5.28 -12.83
C LEU A 246 9.58 -6.65 -12.19
N HIS A 247 10.16 -6.71 -10.99
CA HIS A 247 10.15 -7.92 -10.19
C HIS A 247 8.71 -8.34 -9.93
N VAL A 248 8.40 -9.61 -10.19
CA VAL A 248 7.11 -10.24 -9.88
C VAL A 248 7.38 -11.22 -8.75
N LEU A 249 6.69 -11.05 -7.62
CA LEU A 249 6.89 -11.84 -6.42
C LEU A 249 5.54 -12.20 -5.78
N THR A 250 5.55 -13.28 -4.99
CA THR A 250 4.39 -13.70 -4.19
C THR A 250 4.83 -13.83 -2.73
N LEU A 251 4.45 -12.83 -1.93
CA LEU A 251 4.71 -12.83 -0.50
C LEU A 251 3.89 -13.96 0.14
N GLN A 252 4.54 -14.76 0.97
CA GLN A 252 3.88 -15.73 1.83
C GLN A 252 3.26 -15.04 3.05
N PRO A 253 2.21 -15.61 3.67
CA PRO A 253 1.66 -15.08 4.91
C PRO A 253 2.75 -14.84 5.96
N GLY A 254 2.86 -13.61 6.46
CA GLY A 254 3.90 -13.21 7.39
C GLY A 254 5.08 -12.44 6.80
N GLU A 255 5.24 -12.47 5.48
CA GLU A 255 6.25 -11.66 4.79
C GLU A 255 5.74 -10.23 4.57
N ALA A 256 6.67 -9.29 4.50
CA ALA A 256 6.37 -7.89 4.24
C ALA A 256 7.30 -7.29 3.20
N MET A 257 6.83 -6.24 2.54
CA MET A 257 7.57 -5.46 1.55
C MET A 257 7.32 -3.98 1.78
N PHE A 258 8.35 -3.16 1.57
CA PHE A 258 8.26 -1.71 1.55
C PHE A 258 8.27 -1.20 0.11
N LEU A 259 7.45 -0.19 -0.16
CA LEU A 259 7.37 0.49 -1.45
C LEU A 259 8.08 1.83 -1.34
N ASP A 260 9.27 1.89 -1.93
CA ASP A 260 10.06 3.12 -1.98
C ASP A 260 9.38 4.17 -2.87
N ALA A 261 9.52 5.44 -2.49
CA ALA A 261 9.19 6.52 -3.41
C ALA A 261 9.94 6.35 -4.74
N ARG A 262 9.34 6.83 -5.81
CA ARG A 262 9.87 6.82 -7.17
C ARG A 262 10.06 5.42 -7.77
N THR A 263 9.48 4.39 -7.17
CA THR A 263 9.63 2.99 -7.63
C THR A 263 8.30 2.46 -8.18
N PRO A 264 8.25 1.98 -9.44
CA PRO A 264 7.04 1.37 -9.99
C PRO A 264 6.67 0.07 -9.28
N HIS A 265 5.41 -0.05 -8.88
CA HIS A 265 4.89 -1.24 -8.20
C HIS A 265 3.41 -1.44 -8.51
N ALA A 266 2.90 -2.64 -8.24
CA ALA A 266 1.48 -2.96 -8.35
C ALA A 266 1.12 -4.13 -7.43
N TYR A 267 -0.06 -4.07 -6.80
CA TYR A 267 -0.63 -5.24 -6.14
C TYR A 267 -1.48 -6.01 -7.14
N LEU A 268 -1.29 -7.33 -7.21
CA LEU A 268 -1.92 -8.16 -8.23
C LEU A 268 -3.06 -9.00 -7.68
N LYS A 269 -2.83 -9.67 -6.55
CA LYS A 269 -3.81 -10.62 -6.00
C LYS A 269 -3.50 -10.99 -4.56
N GLY A 270 -4.52 -11.18 -3.75
CA GLY A 270 -4.41 -11.66 -2.37
C GLY A 270 -4.86 -10.61 -1.36
N THR A 271 -4.75 -10.96 -0.08
CA THR A 271 -5.11 -10.10 1.04
C THR A 271 -3.91 -9.84 1.94
N ALA A 272 -3.76 -8.58 2.34
CA ALA A 272 -2.65 -8.08 3.14
C ALA A 272 -3.12 -6.97 4.09
N LEU A 273 -2.28 -6.69 5.08
CA LEU A 273 -2.30 -5.44 5.80
C LEU A 273 -1.46 -4.41 5.04
N GLU A 274 -1.94 -3.18 4.94
CA GLU A 274 -1.20 -2.07 4.36
C GLU A 274 -1.13 -0.93 5.37
N ILE A 275 0.04 -0.33 5.53
CA ILE A 275 0.20 0.94 6.24
C ILE A 275 0.90 1.92 5.32
N MET A 276 0.38 3.15 5.27
CA MET A 276 0.87 4.19 4.37
C MET A 276 0.79 5.56 5.03
N ALA A 277 1.65 6.50 4.63
CA ALA A 277 1.46 7.90 5.00
C ALA A 277 0.18 8.45 4.36
N ASN A 278 -0.39 9.52 4.93
CA ASN A 278 -1.56 10.18 4.34
C ASN A 278 -1.16 10.93 3.06
N SER A 279 -1.35 10.29 1.91
CA SER A 279 -1.25 10.89 0.59
C SER A 279 -2.04 10.11 -0.45
N ASP A 280 -2.69 10.83 -1.36
CA ASP A 280 -3.40 10.29 -2.52
C ASP A 280 -2.63 10.53 -3.83
N ASN A 281 -1.34 10.91 -3.74
CA ASN A 281 -0.47 11.14 -4.90
C ASN A 281 -0.12 9.82 -5.61
N VAL A 282 -0.62 9.65 -6.83
CA VAL A 282 -0.44 8.41 -7.62
C VAL A 282 -0.20 8.75 -9.08
N LEU A 283 1.04 8.59 -9.53
CA LEU A 283 1.36 8.56 -10.96
C LEU A 283 1.19 7.14 -11.47
N ARG A 284 0.36 6.95 -12.49
CA ARG A 284 0.10 5.61 -13.03
C ARG A 284 1.09 5.25 -14.11
N ALA A 285 1.41 3.97 -14.23
CA ALA A 285 2.38 3.44 -15.19
C ALA A 285 1.83 2.27 -16.04
N GLY A 286 0.51 2.05 -16.03
CA GLY A 286 -0.15 0.97 -16.77
C GLY A 286 -1.15 0.22 -15.90
N LEU A 287 -1.82 -0.77 -16.51
CA LEU A 287 -2.94 -1.51 -15.91
C LEU A 287 -4.03 -0.54 -15.43
N THR A 288 -4.40 0.41 -16.28
CA THR A 288 -5.36 1.46 -15.93
C THR A 288 -6.08 2.01 -17.16
N PRO A 289 -7.41 2.24 -17.07
CA PRO A 289 -8.14 2.99 -18.08
C PRO A 289 -7.95 4.51 -17.94
N LYS A 290 -7.39 4.98 -16.82
CA LYS A 290 -7.18 6.40 -16.53
C LYS A 290 -5.99 6.97 -17.29
N HIS A 291 -5.97 8.30 -17.42
CA HIS A 291 -4.87 9.05 -18.01
C HIS A 291 -3.53 8.71 -17.34
N ILE A 292 -2.47 8.65 -18.16
CA ILE A 292 -1.08 8.44 -17.79
C ILE A 292 -0.30 9.66 -18.30
N ASP A 293 0.18 10.50 -17.40
CA ASP A 293 1.14 11.55 -17.73
C ASP A 293 2.54 10.93 -17.78
N VAL A 294 2.93 10.44 -18.96
CA VAL A 294 4.21 9.72 -19.14
C VAL A 294 5.41 10.65 -18.84
N VAL A 295 5.28 11.95 -19.11
CA VAL A 295 6.37 12.90 -18.88
C VAL A 295 6.57 13.11 -17.39
N GLU A 296 5.50 13.36 -16.65
CA GLU A 296 5.60 13.54 -15.20
C GLU A 296 5.97 12.23 -14.49
N LEU A 297 5.42 11.09 -14.93
CA LEU A 297 5.79 9.76 -14.44
C LEU A 297 7.31 9.53 -14.54
N ALA A 298 7.91 9.86 -15.68
CA ALA A 298 9.34 9.66 -15.90
C ALA A 298 10.19 10.47 -14.90
N LYS A 299 9.85 11.75 -14.68
CA LYS A 299 10.55 12.59 -13.69
C LYS A 299 10.50 11.99 -12.28
N CYS A 300 9.33 11.48 -11.91
CA CYS A 300 9.08 10.89 -10.61
C CYS A 300 9.50 9.42 -10.51
N THR A 301 10.14 8.83 -11.52
CA THR A 301 10.59 7.43 -11.48
C THR A 301 12.11 7.36 -11.35
N LEU A 302 12.59 6.58 -10.38
CA LEU A 302 13.98 6.20 -10.27
C LEU A 302 14.22 4.98 -11.18
N PHE A 303 14.81 5.22 -12.35
CA PHE A 303 15.10 4.17 -13.34
C PHE A 303 16.33 3.34 -12.98
N LYS A 304 16.31 2.72 -11.80
CA LYS A 304 17.40 1.90 -11.28
C LYS A 304 16.90 0.50 -10.97
N GLU A 305 17.76 -0.49 -11.22
CA GLU A 305 17.52 -1.88 -10.81
C GLU A 305 17.31 -1.96 -9.30
N LYS A 306 16.29 -2.73 -8.87
CA LYS A 306 16.08 -3.05 -7.47
C LYS A 306 16.70 -4.41 -7.17
N SER A 307 17.54 -4.45 -6.14
CA SER A 307 18.15 -5.70 -5.67
C SER A 307 17.09 -6.65 -5.15
N GLU A 308 17.15 -7.92 -5.54
CA GLU A 308 16.22 -8.95 -5.04
C GLU A 308 16.28 -9.09 -3.51
N ALA A 309 17.48 -8.89 -2.93
CA ALA A 309 17.70 -8.96 -1.48
C ALA A 309 16.98 -7.85 -0.69
N THR A 310 16.44 -6.82 -1.35
CA THR A 310 15.71 -5.72 -0.71
C THR A 310 14.22 -5.70 -1.03
N LEU A 311 13.70 -6.71 -1.75
CA LEU A 311 12.28 -6.83 -2.05
C LEU A 311 11.46 -7.19 -0.81
N LEU A 312 12.00 -8.03 0.07
CA LEU A 312 11.34 -8.42 1.32
C LEU A 312 12.02 -7.77 2.52
N LEU A 313 11.21 -7.32 3.49
CA LEU A 313 11.70 -6.81 4.76
C LEU A 313 12.06 -7.98 5.68
N THR A 314 13.22 -7.88 6.31
CA THR A 314 13.59 -8.76 7.42
C THR A 314 13.12 -8.14 8.73
N PRO A 315 12.22 -8.78 9.50
CA PRO A 315 11.79 -8.24 10.78
C PRO A 315 12.91 -8.31 11.82
N ILE A 316 12.90 -7.36 12.75
CA ILE A 316 13.79 -7.30 13.91
C ILE A 316 13.00 -7.67 15.16
N GLN A 317 13.45 -8.69 15.88
CA GLN A 317 12.86 -9.06 17.18
C GLN A 317 13.14 -7.95 18.21
N GLN A 318 12.08 -7.45 18.85
CA GLN A 318 12.13 -6.45 19.92
C GLN A 318 11.19 -6.89 21.05
N GLY A 319 11.74 -7.53 22.09
CA GLY A 319 10.92 -8.13 23.14
C GLY A 319 9.98 -9.18 22.56
N ASP A 320 8.67 -9.02 22.77
CA ASP A 320 7.62 -9.94 22.25
C ASP A 320 7.13 -9.58 20.83
N MET A 321 7.77 -8.60 20.17
CA MET A 321 7.32 -8.02 18.92
C MET A 321 8.32 -8.24 17.78
N LEU A 322 7.82 -8.49 16.57
CA LEU A 322 8.56 -8.44 15.32
C LEU A 322 8.34 -7.09 14.66
N SER A 323 9.34 -6.21 14.71
CA SER A 323 9.32 -4.89 14.08
C SER A 323 9.76 -4.97 12.63
N PHE A 324 9.01 -4.35 11.71
CA PHE A 324 9.38 -4.26 10.29
C PHE A 324 9.93 -2.86 10.02
N PRO A 325 11.26 -2.69 9.96
CA PRO A 325 11.87 -1.37 9.85
C PRO A 325 11.57 -0.73 8.49
N VAL A 326 11.14 0.53 8.53
CA VAL A 326 10.90 1.36 7.34
C VAL A 326 11.69 2.67 7.47
N PRO A 327 12.20 3.24 6.37
CA PRO A 327 13.05 4.44 6.39
C PRO A 327 12.24 5.74 6.44
N VAL A 328 11.11 5.77 7.17
CA VAL A 328 10.22 6.92 7.28
C VAL A 328 9.79 7.15 8.72
N ALA A 329 9.47 8.40 9.05
CA ALA A 329 9.00 8.77 10.38
C ALA A 329 7.47 8.74 10.49
N ASP A 330 6.77 8.72 9.36
CA ASP A 330 5.31 8.75 9.28
C ASP A 330 4.67 7.57 10.02
N PHE A 331 5.31 6.40 10.00
CA PHE A 331 4.81 5.22 10.70
C PHE A 331 5.89 4.19 11.00
N LYS A 332 5.52 3.27 11.89
CA LYS A 332 6.18 2.01 12.22
C LYS A 332 5.13 0.91 12.20
N PHE A 333 5.57 -0.29 11.79
CA PHE A 333 4.73 -1.46 11.73
C PHE A 333 5.36 -2.62 12.47
N ALA A 334 4.54 -3.37 13.20
CA ALA A 334 5.02 -4.52 13.92
C ALA A 334 3.94 -5.58 14.14
N ILE A 335 4.37 -6.81 14.36
CA ILE A 335 3.52 -7.95 14.70
C ILE A 335 3.93 -8.51 16.05
N PHE A 336 2.98 -8.69 16.96
CA PHE A 336 3.16 -9.58 18.10
C PHE A 336 2.73 -10.98 17.68
N PRO A 337 3.63 -11.99 17.61
CA PRO A 337 3.25 -13.30 17.10
C PRO A 337 2.26 -14.05 18.00
N ARG A 338 2.47 -13.95 19.31
CA ARG A 338 1.64 -14.55 20.37
C ARG A 338 1.93 -13.87 21.71
N PRO A 339 1.44 -12.64 21.93
CA PRO A 339 1.76 -11.89 23.14
C PRO A 339 1.14 -12.58 24.38
N GLN A 340 1.95 -12.75 25.43
CA GLN A 340 1.54 -13.32 26.72
C GLN A 340 1.80 -12.31 27.81
N GLN A 341 0.79 -11.51 28.16
CA GLN A 341 0.93 -10.40 29.10
C GLN A 341 2.07 -9.42 28.73
N ALA A 342 2.28 -9.20 27.43
CA ALA A 342 3.32 -8.33 26.92
C ALA A 342 3.07 -6.89 27.39
N ASN A 343 4.05 -6.28 28.06
CA ASN A 343 3.96 -4.89 28.51
C ASN A 343 4.40 -3.95 27.39
N ILE A 344 3.45 -3.15 26.90
CA ILE A 344 3.67 -2.24 25.78
C ILE A 344 3.76 -0.82 26.31
N THR A 345 4.81 -0.10 25.89
CA THR A 345 4.93 1.35 26.07
C THR A 345 4.36 2.06 24.85
N VAL A 346 3.57 3.09 25.09
CA VAL A 346 2.90 3.92 24.09
C VAL A 346 3.56 5.30 24.08
N SER A 347 4.26 5.62 22.99
CA SER A 347 4.92 6.93 22.80
C SER A 347 4.16 7.87 21.86
N SER A 348 3.21 7.33 21.10
CA SER A 348 2.38 8.01 20.12
C SER A 348 1.05 7.25 20.00
N ALA A 349 0.08 7.84 19.30
CA ALA A 349 -1.15 7.12 19.00
C ALA A 349 -0.87 5.85 18.18
N GLU A 350 -1.57 4.77 18.52
CA GLU A 350 -1.43 3.51 17.82
C GLU A 350 -2.77 2.83 17.53
N ILE A 351 -2.76 1.99 16.49
CA ILE A 351 -3.86 1.13 16.12
C ILE A 351 -3.40 -0.32 16.26
N LEU A 352 -4.17 -1.12 17.01
CA LEU A 352 -3.99 -2.57 17.05
C LEU A 352 -5.08 -3.30 16.27
N LEU A 353 -4.72 -4.41 15.64
CA LEU A 353 -5.62 -5.32 14.94
C LEU A 353 -5.26 -6.77 15.26
N PRO A 354 -6.08 -7.50 16.05
CA PRO A 354 -5.94 -8.93 16.23
C PRO A 354 -6.25 -9.66 14.92
N ILE A 355 -5.30 -10.47 14.45
CA ILE A 355 -5.35 -11.09 13.12
C ILE A 355 -5.98 -12.47 13.17
N ASP A 356 -5.49 -13.32 14.06
CA ASP A 356 -5.85 -14.76 14.07
C ASP A 356 -6.91 -15.10 15.12
N CYS A 357 -6.97 -14.33 16.20
CA CYS A 357 -7.88 -14.53 17.33
C CYS A 357 -8.11 -13.23 18.08
N ASP A 358 -9.02 -13.25 19.05
CA ASP A 358 -9.25 -12.14 19.96
C ASP A 358 -7.99 -11.78 20.76
N ALA A 359 -7.86 -10.50 21.10
CA ALA A 359 -6.83 -9.98 21.99
C ALA A 359 -7.44 -9.31 23.20
N THR A 360 -6.75 -9.38 24.33
CA THR A 360 -7.13 -8.70 25.58
C THR A 360 -6.11 -7.62 25.90
N LEU A 361 -6.61 -6.41 26.13
CA LEU A 361 -5.86 -5.25 26.58
C LEU A 361 -6.20 -4.96 28.04
N VAL A 362 -5.19 -4.67 28.85
CA VAL A 362 -5.34 -4.25 30.25
C VAL A 362 -4.58 -2.96 30.47
N SER A 363 -5.27 -1.89 30.84
CA SER A 363 -4.64 -0.61 31.17
C SER A 363 -4.10 -0.60 32.61
N PRO A 364 -3.20 0.34 32.97
CA PRO A 364 -2.69 0.48 34.33
C PRO A 364 -3.77 0.79 35.38
N CYS A 365 -4.86 1.42 34.97
CA CYS A 365 -6.01 1.69 35.83
C CYS A 365 -6.99 0.51 35.92
N GLY A 366 -6.65 -0.65 35.37
CA GLY A 366 -7.44 -1.88 35.45
C GLY A 366 -8.58 -1.96 34.43
N THR A 367 -8.65 -1.05 33.45
CA THR A 367 -9.62 -1.18 32.35
C THR A 367 -9.22 -2.38 31.51
N VAL A 368 -10.15 -3.30 31.31
CA VAL A 368 -9.95 -4.49 30.46
C VAL A 368 -10.82 -4.35 29.22
N LEU A 369 -10.22 -4.54 28.05
CA LEU A 369 -10.94 -4.56 26.78
C LEU A 369 -10.58 -5.83 26.02
N THR A 370 -11.59 -6.57 25.56
CA THR A 370 -11.42 -7.62 24.55
C THR A 370 -11.65 -6.99 23.18
N VAL A 371 -10.70 -7.18 22.27
CA VAL A 371 -10.78 -6.77 20.87
C VAL A 371 -10.93 -8.03 20.06
N HIS A 372 -12.06 -8.18 19.37
CA HIS A 372 -12.31 -9.39 18.60
C HIS A 372 -11.44 -9.45 17.35
N LYS A 373 -11.16 -10.67 16.86
CA LYS A 373 -10.48 -10.89 15.57
C LYS A 373 -11.09 -9.99 14.48
N GLY A 374 -10.25 -9.26 13.75
CA GLY A 374 -10.69 -8.37 12.67
C GLY A 374 -11.27 -7.03 13.11
N GLN A 375 -11.53 -6.80 14.40
CA GLN A 375 -11.78 -5.47 14.94
C GLN A 375 -10.46 -4.76 15.21
N SER A 376 -10.44 -3.44 15.03
CA SER A 376 -9.30 -2.64 15.45
C SER A 376 -9.64 -1.76 16.64
N VAL A 377 -8.60 -1.37 17.37
CA VAL A 377 -8.70 -0.47 18.52
C VAL A 377 -7.68 0.65 18.36
N PHE A 378 -8.12 1.86 18.64
CA PHE A 378 -7.26 3.03 18.73
C PHE A 378 -6.84 3.25 20.18
N ILE A 379 -5.54 3.44 20.39
CA ILE A 379 -4.92 3.65 21.70
C ILE A 379 -4.23 5.01 21.67
N PRO A 380 -4.72 6.00 22.44
CA PRO A 380 -4.11 7.32 22.53
C PRO A 380 -2.73 7.30 23.20
N ALA A 381 -1.90 8.29 22.86
CA ALA A 381 -0.58 8.48 23.46
C ALA A 381 -0.64 8.63 25.00
N TYR A 382 -1.65 9.32 25.54
CA TYR A 382 -1.84 9.46 26.99
C TYR A 382 -2.07 8.13 27.73
N THR A 383 -2.29 7.03 27.03
CA THR A 383 -2.40 5.70 27.66
C THR A 383 -1.08 5.30 28.31
N GLU A 384 0.05 5.78 27.77
CA GLU A 384 1.45 5.56 28.19
C GLU A 384 1.93 4.11 28.18
N LYS A 385 1.11 3.17 28.67
CA LYS A 385 1.40 1.74 28.69
C LYS A 385 0.12 0.91 28.82
N TYR A 386 0.17 -0.33 28.34
CA TYR A 386 -0.87 -1.34 28.59
C TYR A 386 -0.26 -2.74 28.49
N CYS A 387 -1.01 -3.75 28.93
CA CYS A 387 -0.65 -5.15 28.81
C CYS A 387 -1.48 -5.81 27.70
N LEU A 388 -0.82 -6.55 26.80
CA LEU A 388 -1.42 -7.24 25.66
C LEU A 388 -1.34 -8.75 25.83
N SER A 389 -2.44 -9.47 25.60
CA SER A 389 -2.47 -10.93 25.52
C SER A 389 -3.30 -11.41 24.34
N ALA A 390 -2.78 -12.38 23.57
CA ALA A 390 -3.50 -13.04 22.49
C ALA A 390 -2.86 -14.40 22.18
N ALA A 391 -3.66 -15.38 21.74
CA ALA A 391 -3.17 -16.70 21.37
C ALA A 391 -2.51 -16.75 19.97
N GLY A 392 -2.74 -15.72 19.15
CA GLY A 392 -2.22 -15.56 17.80
C GLY A 392 -1.73 -14.14 17.55
N ARG A 393 -1.58 -13.79 16.26
CA ARG A 393 -0.92 -12.56 15.86
C ARG A 393 -1.78 -11.32 16.12
N VAL A 394 -1.12 -10.24 16.53
CA VAL A 394 -1.70 -8.89 16.63
C VAL A 394 -0.81 -7.91 15.88
N ALA A 395 -1.36 -7.18 14.92
CA ALA A 395 -0.65 -6.10 14.25
C ALA A 395 -0.71 -4.81 15.06
N ARG A 396 0.37 -4.02 15.00
CA ARG A 396 0.51 -2.69 15.61
C ARG A 396 1.00 -1.70 14.56
N ALA A 397 0.21 -0.64 14.35
CA ALA A 397 0.56 0.55 13.58
C ALA A 397 0.75 1.72 14.54
N TYR A 398 1.86 2.44 14.45
CA TYR A 398 2.23 3.56 15.35
C TYR A 398 3.27 4.46 14.68
N ASN A 399 3.78 5.51 15.33
CA ASN A 399 4.87 6.35 14.78
C ASN A 399 5.97 6.67 15.82
#